data_AF-A0ABD6GI17-F1
#
_entry.id   AF-A0ABD6GI17-F1
#
_cell.length_a   1.000
_cell.length_b   1.000
_cell.length_c   1.000
_cell.angle_alpha   90.00
_cell.angle_beta   90.00
_cell.angle_gamma   90.00
#
_symmetry.space_group_name_H-M   'P 1'
#
loop_
_entity.id
_entity.type
_entity.pdbx_description
1 polymer ?
#
loop_
_entity_poly.entity_id
_entity_poly.type
_entity_poly.pdbx_seq_one_letter_code
_entity_poly.pdbx_strand_id
1 'polypeptide(L)'
;MLGLKVKRRERKHVFFWREPRHGGFWSEADYSNHCTVRKVKQRKYSEMSMTATPEKLHLALAYCTDFAKTMLEKYGEFHPFGAIVNLEGDVEARGAWTEEEHPNGQDVYALLIEALRKELMEGSAIAIAVTANVDIPEKYAAAHRDGLRITLEAHNYYRCIYVPYRFERGSFFRRKKTVALSEPFAVELKDSE
;
A
#
# COMPACT_ATOMS: atom_id res chain seq x y z
N MET A 1 -40.19 -18.38 21.91
CA MET A 1 -39.03 -17.46 21.98
C MET A 1 -37.98 -17.95 21.01
N LEU A 2 -37.92 -17.38 19.79
CA LEU A 2 -36.82 -17.64 18.86
C LEU A 2 -35.75 -16.56 19.08
N GLY A 3 -34.60 -16.97 19.57
CA GLY A 3 -33.43 -16.10 19.76
C GLY A 3 -32.83 -15.72 18.41
N LEU A 4 -32.95 -14.46 18.02
CA LEU A 4 -32.15 -13.87 16.94
C LEU A 4 -30.67 -13.89 17.38
N LYS A 5 -29.87 -14.75 16.75
CA LYS A 5 -28.40 -14.65 16.78
C LYS A 5 -28.01 -13.41 15.98
N VAL A 6 -27.73 -12.31 16.68
CA VAL A 6 -27.11 -11.12 16.10
C VAL A 6 -25.70 -11.50 15.66
N LYS A 7 -25.49 -11.62 14.34
CA LYS A 7 -24.18 -11.83 13.74
C LYS A 7 -23.36 -10.56 13.95
N ARG A 8 -22.43 -10.61 14.90
CA ARG A 8 -21.51 -9.50 15.24
C ARG A 8 -20.75 -9.13 13.97
N ARG A 9 -20.97 -7.92 13.47
CA ARG A 9 -20.30 -7.39 12.28
C ARG A 9 -18.88 -6.99 12.70
N GLU A 10 -17.88 -7.73 12.24
CA GLU A 10 -16.46 -7.40 12.43
C GLU A 10 -16.16 -6.02 11.83
N ARG A 11 -15.50 -5.15 12.59
CA ARG A 11 -15.12 -3.81 12.13
C ARG A 11 -13.69 -3.84 11.63
N LYS A 12 -13.52 -4.05 10.33
CA LYS A 12 -12.21 -3.92 9.69
C LYS A 12 -11.97 -2.45 9.33
N HIS A 13 -10.81 -1.89 9.70
CA HIS A 13 -10.49 -0.49 9.51
C HIS A 13 -9.18 -0.33 8.72
N VAL A 14 -9.19 0.56 7.73
CA VAL A 14 -7.97 1.05 7.05
C VAL A 14 -7.51 2.30 7.76
N PHE A 15 -6.21 2.40 8.00
CA PHE A 15 -5.60 3.50 8.73
C PHE A 15 -4.56 4.20 7.87
N PHE A 16 -4.40 5.49 8.16
CA PHE A 16 -3.35 6.31 7.59
C PHE A 16 -2.03 6.02 8.30
N TRP A 17 -1.00 5.62 7.57
CA TRP A 17 0.33 5.47 8.14
C TRP A 17 1.05 6.83 8.05
N ARG A 18 1.19 7.53 9.19
CA ARG A 18 1.93 8.80 9.26
C ARG A 18 3.31 8.52 9.82
N GLU A 19 4.35 8.73 9.01
CA GLU A 19 5.73 8.64 9.46
C GLU A 19 5.99 9.70 10.55
N PRO A 20 6.51 9.34 11.73
CA PRO A 20 6.78 10.31 12.78
C PRO A 20 7.98 11.18 12.37
N ARG A 21 7.76 12.49 12.25
CA ARG A 21 8.86 13.46 12.23
C ARG A 21 9.48 13.48 13.63
N HIS A 22 10.65 12.85 13.74
CA HIS A 22 11.51 12.70 14.93
C HIS A 22 11.21 11.49 15.82
N GLY A 23 12.30 10.76 16.12
CA GLY A 23 12.30 9.52 16.89
C GLY A 23 11.74 9.70 18.30
N GLY A 24 10.61 9.06 18.54
CA GLY A 24 9.99 8.89 19.85
C GLY A 24 9.49 7.47 20.00
N PHE A 25 9.77 6.89 21.16
CA PHE A 25 9.35 5.56 21.62
C PHE A 25 7.86 5.59 22.00
N TRP A 26 7.11 4.55 21.64
CA TRP A 26 5.64 4.51 21.65
C TRP A 26 5.04 4.31 23.06
N SER A 27 3.93 5.00 23.36
CA SER A 27 3.01 4.66 24.45
C SER A 27 1.56 4.59 23.97
N GLU A 28 0.74 3.78 24.63
CA GLU A 28 -0.65 3.41 24.30
C GLU A 28 -1.67 4.58 24.44
N ALA A 29 -1.24 5.78 24.83
CA ALA A 29 -2.12 6.90 25.18
C ALA A 29 -2.35 7.95 24.07
N ASP A 30 -1.72 7.84 22.90
CA ASP A 30 -1.90 8.82 21.80
C ASP A 30 -3.13 8.54 20.90
N TYR A 31 -3.96 7.56 21.26
CA TYR A 31 -5.04 7.01 20.43
C TYR A 31 -6.41 7.72 20.51
N SER A 32 -6.52 8.84 21.23
CA SER A 32 -7.78 9.58 21.30
C SER A 32 -7.55 11.08 21.47
N ASN A 33 -7.78 11.85 20.40
CA ASN A 33 -8.64 13.05 20.38
C ASN A 33 -8.40 13.90 19.12
N HIS A 34 -9.48 14.57 18.70
CA HIS A 34 -9.59 15.62 17.66
C HIS A 34 -9.79 15.19 16.20
N CYS A 35 -10.98 14.68 15.91
CA CYS A 35 -11.67 15.01 14.67
C CYS A 35 -12.31 16.40 14.82
N THR A 36 -11.76 17.40 14.13
CA THR A 36 -12.46 18.66 13.88
C THR A 36 -12.16 19.07 12.44
N VAL A 37 -12.95 18.52 11.51
CA VAL A 37 -12.95 18.91 10.10
C VAL A 37 -13.43 20.36 10.03
N ARG A 38 -12.49 21.30 9.93
CA ARG A 38 -12.80 22.68 9.56
C ARG A 38 -13.18 22.67 8.08
N LYS A 39 -14.45 22.96 7.77
CA LYS A 39 -14.90 23.23 6.40
C LYS A 39 -14.12 24.42 5.85
N VAL A 40 -13.10 24.16 5.03
CA VAL A 40 -12.43 25.20 4.26
C VAL A 40 -13.27 25.52 3.04
N LYS A 41 -13.46 26.81 2.84
CA LYS A 41 -14.34 27.45 1.87
C LYS A 41 -13.92 27.10 0.44
N GLN A 42 -14.73 26.30 -0.27
CA GLN A 42 -14.59 26.03 -1.70
C GLN A 42 -14.48 27.34 -2.48
N ARG A 43 -13.29 27.64 -3.00
CA ARG A 43 -13.07 28.68 -4.00
C ARG A 43 -12.19 28.11 -5.10
N LYS A 44 -12.82 27.84 -6.25
CA LYS A 44 -12.26 27.69 -7.61
C LYS A 44 -10.91 26.95 -7.72
N TYR A 45 -10.96 25.62 -7.68
CA TYR A 45 -10.04 24.80 -8.46
C TYR A 45 -10.73 24.48 -9.79
N SER A 46 -10.67 25.42 -10.72
CA SER A 46 -11.09 25.18 -12.10
C SER A 46 -9.99 24.39 -12.82
N GLU A 47 -10.31 23.17 -13.26
CA GLU A 47 -9.69 22.51 -14.42
C GLU A 47 -8.16 22.24 -14.38
N MET A 48 -7.60 21.93 -13.21
CA MET A 48 -6.36 21.15 -13.15
C MET A 48 -6.73 19.67 -13.19
N SER A 49 -6.59 19.08 -14.39
CA SER A 49 -6.83 17.68 -14.76
C SER A 49 -6.93 16.69 -13.58
N MET A 50 -8.15 16.25 -13.28
CA MET A 50 -8.48 15.11 -12.41
C MET A 50 -8.02 13.75 -13.00
N THR A 51 -7.27 13.78 -14.10
CA THR A 51 -6.75 12.59 -14.78
C THR A 51 -5.40 12.23 -14.20
N ALA A 52 -5.20 10.96 -13.84
CA ALA A 52 -3.90 10.46 -13.44
C ALA A 52 -2.89 10.64 -14.59
N THR A 53 -1.87 11.46 -14.35
CA THR A 53 -0.76 11.58 -15.27
C THR A 53 0.26 10.46 -15.02
N PRO A 54 1.11 10.11 -16.00
CA PRO A 54 2.19 9.14 -15.80
C PRO A 54 3.07 9.47 -14.58
N GLU A 55 3.30 10.77 -14.31
CA GLU A 55 4.08 11.22 -13.16
C GLU A 55 3.39 10.87 -11.84
N LYS A 56 2.06 11.02 -11.73
CA LYS A 56 1.33 10.67 -10.51
C LYS A 56 1.32 9.16 -10.26
N LEU A 57 1.13 8.36 -11.31
CA LEU A 57 1.26 6.91 -11.23
C LEU A 57 2.68 6.48 -10.80
N HIS A 58 3.70 7.16 -11.32
CA HIS A 58 5.09 6.92 -10.94
C HIS A 58 5.36 7.28 -9.48
N LEU A 59 4.78 8.35 -8.93
CA LEU A 59 4.91 8.71 -7.51
C LEU A 59 4.43 7.59 -6.58
N ALA A 60 3.25 7.02 -6.85
CA ALA A 60 2.71 5.90 -6.05
C ALA A 60 3.62 4.66 -6.14
N LEU A 61 4.07 4.32 -7.35
CA LEU A 61 4.97 3.20 -7.59
C LEU A 61 6.32 3.37 -6.88
N ALA A 62 6.94 4.54 -7.01
CA ALA A 62 8.22 4.84 -6.39
C ALA A 62 8.13 4.78 -4.87
N TYR A 63 7.12 5.40 -4.27
CA TYR A 63 6.87 5.34 -2.83
C TYR A 63 6.75 3.89 -2.34
N CYS A 64 5.92 3.09 -3.00
CA CYS A 64 5.72 1.70 -2.62
C CYS A 64 7.01 0.87 -2.73
N THR A 65 7.79 1.10 -3.78
CA THR A 65 9.07 0.41 -4.00
C THR A 65 10.09 0.76 -2.91
N ASP A 66 10.26 2.04 -2.62
CA ASP A 66 11.22 2.53 -1.63
C ASP A 66 10.84 2.14 -0.19
N PHE A 67 9.55 2.22 0.13
CA PHE A 67 9.06 1.82 1.45
C PHE A 67 9.20 0.31 1.66
N ALA A 68 8.84 -0.52 0.67
CA ALA A 68 9.03 -1.97 0.74
C ALA A 68 10.52 -2.33 0.91
N LYS A 69 11.41 -1.69 0.15
CA LYS A 69 12.86 -1.89 0.29
C LYS A 69 13.32 -1.57 1.71
N THR A 70 12.88 -0.44 2.27
CA THR A 70 13.21 -0.04 3.64
C THR A 70 12.76 -1.09 4.66
N MET A 71 11.55 -1.62 4.51
CA MET A 71 11.00 -2.65 5.40
C MET A 71 11.76 -3.98 5.26
N LEU A 72 12.10 -4.40 4.04
CA LEU A 72 12.90 -5.60 3.81
C LEU A 72 14.32 -5.46 4.38
N GLU A 73 14.98 -4.30 4.24
CA GLU A 73 16.30 -4.08 4.82
C GLU A 73 16.29 -4.05 6.35
N LYS A 74 15.23 -3.50 6.96
CA LYS A 74 15.15 -3.33 8.41
C LYS A 74 14.65 -4.58 9.13
N TYR A 75 13.63 -5.23 8.58
CA TYR A 75 12.91 -6.33 9.23
C TYR A 75 13.08 -7.65 8.48
N GLY A 76 13.26 -7.62 7.15
CA GLY A 76 13.35 -8.81 6.30
C GLY A 76 12.01 -9.25 5.72
N GLU A 77 10.91 -8.63 6.15
CA GLU A 77 9.56 -8.92 5.69
C GLU A 77 8.66 -7.70 5.94
N PHE A 78 7.47 -7.71 5.34
CA PHE A 78 6.42 -6.73 5.61
C PHE A 78 5.04 -7.31 5.31
N HIS A 79 4.04 -6.85 6.04
CA HIS A 79 2.64 -7.08 5.68
C HIS A 79 2.21 -6.12 4.57
N PRO A 80 1.24 -6.50 3.72
CA PRO A 80 0.78 -5.64 2.65
C PRO A 80 0.40 -4.24 3.13
N PHE A 81 0.74 -3.25 2.33
CA PHE A 81 0.46 -1.84 2.57
C PHE A 81 0.07 -1.19 1.24
N GLY A 82 -0.50 0.00 1.31
CA GLY A 82 -0.85 0.78 0.13
C GLY A 82 -0.37 2.22 0.21
N ALA A 83 -0.57 2.93 -0.88
CA ALA A 83 -0.38 4.35 -0.98
C ALA A 83 -1.46 4.96 -1.86
N ILE A 84 -1.82 6.20 -1.60
CA ILE A 84 -2.63 7.01 -2.51
C ILE A 84 -1.85 8.23 -2.97
N VAL A 85 -2.19 8.73 -4.14
CA VAL A 85 -1.89 10.10 -4.55
C VAL A 85 -3.15 10.91 -4.35
N ASN A 86 -3.14 11.84 -3.41
CA ASN A 86 -4.31 12.68 -3.12
C ASN A 86 -4.52 13.74 -4.21
N LEU A 87 -5.59 14.54 -4.09
CA LEU A 87 -5.92 15.59 -5.06
C LEU A 87 -4.91 16.76 -5.08
N GLU A 88 -4.14 16.95 -4.01
CA GLU A 88 -3.04 17.91 -3.95
C GLU A 88 -1.79 17.37 -4.67
N GLY A 89 -1.80 16.08 -4.99
CA GLY A 89 -0.73 15.40 -5.69
C GLY A 89 0.36 14.86 -4.77
N ASP A 90 0.11 14.84 -3.46
CA ASP A 90 0.98 14.27 -2.43
C ASP A 90 0.74 12.76 -2.29
N VAL A 91 1.78 12.03 -1.86
CA VAL A 91 1.70 10.60 -1.60
C VAL A 91 1.43 10.35 -0.12
N GLU A 92 0.42 9.52 0.16
CA GLU A 92 0.04 9.16 1.52
C GLU A 92 0.00 7.64 1.69
N ALA A 93 0.65 7.15 2.74
CA ALA A 93 0.70 5.73 3.04
C ALA A 93 -0.58 5.24 3.73
N ARG A 94 -0.96 4.00 3.42
CA ARG A 94 -2.17 3.34 3.92
C ARG A 94 -1.80 1.96 4.45
N GLY A 95 -2.23 1.67 5.66
CA GLY A 95 -2.09 0.36 6.29
C GLY A 95 -3.47 -0.22 6.59
N ALA A 96 -3.53 -1.55 6.68
CA ALA A 96 -4.72 -2.24 7.15
C ALA A 96 -4.38 -2.94 8.46
N TRP A 97 -5.28 -2.80 9.45
CA TRP A 97 -5.19 -3.54 10.68
C TRP A 97 -6.40 -4.46 10.80
N THR A 98 -6.12 -5.72 11.07
CA THR A 98 -7.09 -6.73 11.48
C THR A 98 -7.02 -6.86 12.99
N GLU A 99 -8.12 -7.27 13.63
CA GLU A 99 -8.10 -7.58 15.08
C GLU A 99 -7.18 -8.79 15.44
N GLU A 100 -6.60 -9.45 14.45
CA GLU A 100 -5.59 -10.50 14.60
C GLU A 100 -4.17 -9.92 14.69
N GLU A 101 -3.34 -10.49 15.57
CA GLU A 101 -1.92 -10.12 15.73
C GLU A 101 -1.08 -10.45 14.49
N HIS A 102 -1.47 -11.50 13.75
CA HIS A 102 -0.82 -11.95 12.52
C HIS A 102 -1.85 -12.29 11.44
N PRO A 103 -2.45 -11.28 10.78
CA PRO A 103 -3.41 -11.54 9.74
C PRO A 103 -2.80 -12.23 8.53
N ASN A 104 -3.63 -13.02 7.88
CA ASN A 104 -3.33 -13.52 6.55
C ASN A 104 -3.08 -12.35 5.58
N GLY A 105 -1.90 -12.32 4.95
CA GLY A 105 -1.52 -11.26 4.03
C GLY A 105 -2.48 -11.10 2.84
N GLN A 106 -3.13 -12.17 2.38
CA GLN A 106 -4.12 -12.08 1.30
C GLN A 106 -5.36 -11.29 1.75
N ASP A 107 -5.81 -11.48 2.99
CA ASP A 107 -6.96 -10.75 3.54
C ASP A 107 -6.64 -9.27 3.75
N VAL A 108 -5.44 -8.96 4.25
CA VAL A 108 -4.93 -7.58 4.38
C VAL A 108 -4.88 -6.91 3.01
N TYR A 109 -4.35 -7.61 2.01
CA TYR A 109 -4.25 -7.11 0.64
C TYR A 109 -5.64 -6.84 0.04
N ALA A 110 -6.57 -7.79 0.18
CA ALA A 110 -7.93 -7.67 -0.33
C ALA A 110 -8.66 -6.47 0.31
N LEU A 111 -8.50 -6.30 1.62
CA LEU A 111 -9.08 -5.18 2.35
C LEU A 111 -8.50 -3.83 1.90
N LEU A 112 -7.17 -3.74 1.72
CA LEU A 112 -6.52 -2.52 1.25
C LEU A 112 -7.01 -2.15 -0.15
N ILE A 113 -6.99 -3.09 -1.10
CA ILE A 113 -7.37 -2.77 -2.47
C ILE A 113 -8.85 -2.36 -2.57
N GLU A 114 -9.74 -2.99 -1.81
CA GLU A 114 -11.16 -2.61 -1.76
C GLU A 114 -11.34 -1.18 -1.22
N ALA A 115 -10.69 -0.86 -0.10
CA ALA A 115 -10.80 0.46 0.52
C ALA A 115 -10.20 1.58 -0.34
N LEU A 116 -9.02 1.36 -0.93
CA LEU A 116 -8.37 2.38 -1.76
C LEU A 116 -9.10 2.57 -3.09
N ARG A 117 -9.68 1.51 -3.67
CA ARG A 117 -10.57 1.62 -4.83
C ARG A 117 -11.79 2.48 -4.52
N LYS A 118 -12.33 2.37 -3.31
CA LYS A 118 -13.42 3.24 -2.88
C LYS A 118 -12.98 4.71 -2.84
N GLU A 119 -11.81 5.02 -2.27
CA GLU A 119 -11.26 6.39 -2.29
C GLU A 119 -11.06 6.91 -3.72
N LEU A 120 -10.61 6.05 -4.64
CA LEU A 120 -10.45 6.37 -6.06
C LEU A 120 -11.81 6.63 -6.73
N MET A 121 -12.81 5.77 -6.54
CA MET A 121 -14.16 5.93 -7.11
C MET A 121 -14.90 7.15 -6.57
N GLU A 122 -14.68 7.50 -5.30
CA GLU A 122 -15.24 8.69 -4.66
C GLU A 122 -14.53 9.99 -5.10
N GLY A 123 -13.48 9.89 -5.92
CA GLY A 123 -12.69 11.03 -6.40
C GLY A 123 -11.84 11.67 -5.30
N SER A 124 -11.50 10.93 -4.25
CA SER A 124 -10.63 11.38 -3.15
C SER A 124 -9.14 11.06 -3.40
N ALA A 125 -8.84 10.25 -4.42
CA ALA A 125 -7.49 9.93 -4.87
C ALA A 125 -7.38 10.06 -6.40
N ILE A 126 -6.20 10.44 -6.88
CA ILE A 126 -5.84 10.47 -8.31
C ILE A 126 -5.37 9.07 -8.76
N ALA A 127 -4.58 8.42 -7.91
CA ALA A 127 -4.03 7.09 -8.15
C ALA A 127 -3.87 6.36 -6.82
N ILE A 128 -3.89 5.03 -6.87
CA ILE A 128 -3.69 4.15 -5.71
C ILE A 128 -2.66 3.08 -6.06
N ALA A 129 -1.91 2.64 -5.06
CA ALA A 129 -1.03 1.48 -5.16
C ALA A 129 -1.23 0.57 -3.95
N VAL A 130 -1.17 -0.75 -4.15
CA VAL A 130 -1.15 -1.76 -3.06
C VAL A 130 0.00 -2.72 -3.32
N THR A 131 0.86 -2.88 -2.31
CA THR A 131 2.08 -3.66 -2.38
C THR A 131 2.02 -4.86 -1.45
N ALA A 132 2.43 -6.02 -1.94
CA ALA A 132 2.60 -7.23 -1.14
C ALA A 132 3.97 -7.86 -1.41
N ASN A 133 4.54 -8.48 -0.37
CA ASN A 133 5.66 -9.40 -0.52
C ASN A 133 5.13 -10.75 -1.02
N VAL A 134 5.72 -11.30 -2.09
CA VAL A 134 5.21 -12.50 -2.75
C VAL A 134 6.33 -13.38 -3.29
N ASP A 135 6.02 -14.67 -3.42
CA ASP A 135 6.70 -15.56 -4.37
C ASP A 135 6.16 -15.28 -5.79
N ILE A 136 7.02 -14.78 -6.69
CA ILE A 136 6.67 -14.52 -8.08
C ILE A 136 6.41 -15.87 -8.80
N PRO A 137 5.27 -16.02 -9.51
CA PRO A 137 4.98 -17.24 -10.26
C PRO A 137 6.06 -17.58 -11.30
N GLU A 138 6.48 -18.85 -11.34
CA GLU A 138 7.54 -19.35 -12.24
C GLU A 138 7.27 -19.04 -13.72
N LYS A 139 5.99 -18.99 -14.12
CA LYS A 139 5.57 -18.65 -15.49
C LYS A 139 6.07 -17.29 -15.99
N TYR A 140 6.46 -16.39 -15.09
CA TYR A 140 6.99 -15.08 -15.46
C TYR A 140 8.53 -15.06 -15.61
N ALA A 141 9.22 -16.18 -15.34
CA ALA A 141 10.67 -16.31 -15.50
C ALA A 141 11.47 -15.13 -14.90
N ALA A 142 11.04 -14.65 -13.73
CA ALA A 142 11.63 -13.49 -13.09
C ALA A 142 13.08 -13.76 -12.64
N ALA A 143 13.88 -12.70 -12.56
CA ALA A 143 15.28 -12.79 -12.15
C ALA A 143 15.48 -13.41 -10.75
N HIS A 144 14.50 -13.23 -9.86
CA HIS A 144 14.44 -13.83 -8.53
C HIS A 144 12.99 -14.25 -8.22
N ARG A 145 12.83 -15.27 -7.38
CA ARG A 145 11.52 -15.76 -6.93
C ARG A 145 10.87 -14.81 -5.93
N ASP A 146 11.64 -14.27 -4.99
CA ASP A 146 11.13 -13.26 -4.06
C ASP A 146 10.87 -11.94 -4.80
N GLY A 147 9.74 -11.30 -4.52
CA GLY A 147 9.40 -10.06 -5.19
C GLY A 147 8.32 -9.24 -4.51
N LEU A 148 8.25 -7.98 -4.92
CA LEU A 148 7.14 -7.11 -4.64
C LEU A 148 6.08 -7.33 -5.72
N ARG A 149 4.81 -7.47 -5.34
CA ARG A 149 3.67 -7.27 -6.25
C ARG A 149 3.03 -5.94 -5.93
N ILE A 150 3.06 -5.02 -6.88
CA ILE A 150 2.47 -3.68 -6.78
C ILE A 150 1.30 -3.61 -7.76
N THR A 151 0.08 -3.56 -7.23
CA THR A 151 -1.09 -3.19 -8.05
C THR A 151 -1.20 -1.68 -8.07
N LEU A 152 -1.22 -1.11 -9.27
CA LEU A 152 -1.30 0.32 -9.52
C LEU A 152 -2.58 0.60 -10.30
N GLU A 153 -3.40 1.50 -9.79
CA GLU A 153 -4.72 1.79 -10.34
C GLU A 153 -5.03 3.29 -10.33
N ALA A 154 -5.69 3.74 -11.39
CA ALA A 154 -6.30 5.05 -11.52
C ALA A 154 -7.55 4.94 -12.40
N HIS A 155 -8.29 6.03 -12.58
CA HIS A 155 -9.44 6.02 -13.48
C HIS A 155 -9.05 5.49 -14.87
N ASN A 156 -9.69 4.40 -15.32
CA ASN A 156 -9.43 3.71 -16.59
C ASN A 156 -7.99 3.19 -16.77
N TYR A 157 -7.25 2.98 -15.68
CA TYR A 157 -5.89 2.47 -15.72
C TYR A 157 -5.68 1.42 -14.63
N TYR A 158 -5.19 0.25 -15.03
CA TYR A 158 -4.86 -0.83 -14.11
C TYR A 158 -3.60 -1.56 -14.58
N ARG A 159 -2.62 -1.73 -13.69
CA ARG A 159 -1.43 -2.54 -13.93
C ARG A 159 -1.02 -3.30 -12.68
N CYS A 160 -0.60 -4.54 -12.87
CA CYS A 160 0.09 -5.32 -11.85
C CYS A 160 1.57 -5.36 -12.22
N ILE A 161 2.43 -4.87 -11.32
CA ILE A 161 3.88 -4.75 -11.53
C ILE A 161 4.58 -5.65 -10.52
N TYR A 162 5.50 -6.46 -11.01
CA TYR A 162 6.41 -7.24 -10.17
C TYR A 162 7.78 -6.57 -10.11
N VAL A 163 8.35 -6.50 -8.92
CA VAL A 163 9.73 -6.04 -8.69
C VAL A 163 10.50 -7.16 -7.99
N PRO A 164 11.24 -8.01 -8.73
CA PRO A 164 12.03 -9.08 -8.11
C PRO A 164 13.11 -8.52 -7.20
N TYR A 165 13.40 -9.19 -6.10
CA TYR A 165 14.48 -8.79 -5.21
C TYR A 165 15.29 -9.98 -4.71
N ARG A 166 16.48 -9.68 -4.18
CA ARG A 166 17.26 -10.63 -3.39
C ARG A 166 17.87 -9.93 -2.17
N PHE A 167 18.07 -10.68 -1.09
CA PHE A 167 18.93 -10.24 0.00
C PHE A 167 20.39 -10.41 -0.39
N GLU A 168 21.16 -9.34 -0.26
CA GLU A 168 22.61 -9.42 -0.42
C GLU A 168 23.24 -9.94 0.87
N ARG A 169 24.12 -10.94 0.73
CA ARG A 169 24.93 -11.41 1.87
C ARG A 169 25.94 -10.31 2.19
N GLY A 170 25.75 -9.63 3.32
CA GLY A 170 26.73 -8.68 3.82
C GLY A 170 28.11 -9.32 3.97
N SER A 171 29.17 -8.60 3.64
CA SER A 171 30.53 -9.02 4.03
C SER A 171 30.59 -9.26 5.54
N PHE A 172 31.44 -10.19 5.98
CA PHE A 172 31.56 -10.74 7.34
C PHE A 172 31.58 -9.72 8.52
N PHE A 173 31.75 -8.43 8.22
CA PHE A 173 31.78 -7.31 9.18
C PHE A 173 30.52 -6.43 9.22
N ARG A 174 29.50 -6.64 8.36
CA ARG A 174 28.25 -5.85 8.37
C ARG A 174 27.04 -6.71 8.71
N ARG A 175 26.44 -6.45 9.88
CA ARG A 175 25.16 -7.03 10.33
C ARG A 175 23.93 -6.44 9.62
N LYS A 176 24.08 -5.46 8.71
CA LYS A 176 22.96 -4.81 8.03
C LYS A 176 22.53 -5.65 6.82
N LYS A 177 21.25 -6.06 6.79
CA LYS A 177 20.63 -6.69 5.61
C LYS A 177 20.50 -5.62 4.52
N THR A 178 21.01 -5.91 3.32
CA THR A 178 20.85 -5.05 2.14
C THR A 178 19.97 -5.78 1.14
N VAL A 179 19.12 -5.05 0.43
CA VAL A 179 18.20 -5.62 -0.56
C VAL A 179 18.51 -5.04 -1.93
N ALA A 180 18.76 -5.92 -2.90
CA ALA A 180 18.92 -5.55 -4.30
C ALA A 180 17.62 -5.81 -5.05
N LEU A 181 17.00 -4.74 -5.55
CA LEU A 181 15.85 -4.80 -6.45
C LEU A 181 16.35 -4.99 -7.89
N SER A 182 15.63 -5.81 -8.67
CA SER A 182 15.87 -6.03 -10.10
C SER A 182 14.93 -5.18 -10.94
N GLU A 183 15.09 -5.23 -12.26
CA GLU A 183 14.23 -4.49 -13.19
C GLU A 183 12.75 -4.89 -13.02
N PRO A 184 11.84 -3.90 -12.85
CA PRO A 184 10.42 -4.18 -12.71
C PRO A 184 9.79 -4.60 -14.04
N PHE A 185 8.80 -5.50 -13.98
CA PHE A 185 8.03 -5.88 -15.17
C PHE A 185 6.53 -5.88 -14.87
N ALA A 186 5.73 -5.43 -15.84
CA ALA A 186 4.29 -5.43 -15.74
C ALA A 186 3.70 -6.72 -16.30
N VAL A 187 2.61 -7.20 -15.69
CA VAL A 187 1.81 -8.30 -16.22
C VAL A 187 0.37 -7.84 -16.45
N GLU A 188 -0.22 -8.35 -17.51
CA GLU A 188 -1.67 -8.32 -17.68
C GLU A 188 -2.24 -9.51 -16.91
N LEU A 189 -3.09 -9.23 -15.93
CA LEU A 189 -3.93 -10.27 -15.35
C LEU A 189 -4.96 -10.60 -16.43
N LYS A 190 -4.71 -11.66 -17.19
CA LYS A 190 -5.81 -12.31 -17.90
C LYS A 190 -6.77 -12.80 -16.82
N ASP A 191 -7.97 -12.24 -16.79
CA ASP A 191 -9.08 -12.86 -16.08
C ASP A 191 -9.11 -14.31 -16.58
N SER A 192 -8.87 -15.26 -15.66
CA SER A 192 -8.99 -16.67 -16.00
C SER A 192 -10.44 -16.91 -16.42
N GLU A 193 -10.65 -17.18 -17.71
CA GLU A 193 -11.89 -17.75 -18.25
C GLU A 193 -12.30 -19.03 -17.49
#